data_AF-A0A1N6PL65-F1
#
_entry.id   AF-A0A1N6PL65-F1
#
_cell.length_a   1.000
_cell.length_b   1.000
_cell.length_c   1.000
_cell.angle_alpha   90.00
_cell.angle_beta   90.00
_cell.angle_gamma   90.00
#
_symmetry.space_group_name_H-M   'P 1'
#
loop_
_entity.id
_entity.type
_entity.pdbx_description
1 polymer ?
#
loop_
_entity_poly.entity_id
_entity_poly.type
_entity_poly.pdbx_seq_one_letter_code
_entity_poly.pdbx_strand_id
1 'polypeptide(L)'
;MNIMNPAGMNRQALPIARTHRNHLPGRTEPLPPRTEPSDFRGALLRGLEDVNTHQKAHESLSVQAIVSPESVDAHDLTIAAAKANTSLSIAKNVVDRVVQAYRDITSLR
;
A
#
# COMPACT_ATOMS: atom_id res chain seq x y z
N MET A 1 -11.07 -0.48 -46.26
CA MET A 1 -9.84 -0.12 -45.52
C MET A 1 -9.99 1.30 -44.99
N ASN A 2 -10.22 1.47 -43.69
CA ASN A 2 -9.74 2.59 -42.87
C ASN A 2 -10.21 2.34 -41.42
N ILE A 3 -9.38 1.68 -40.60
CA ILE A 3 -9.71 1.43 -39.18
C ILE A 3 -8.49 1.61 -38.27
N MET A 4 -7.87 2.78 -38.29
CA MET A 4 -7.03 3.21 -37.16
C MET A 4 -7.22 4.70 -36.87
N ASN A 5 -8.23 5.00 -36.06
CA ASN A 5 -8.28 6.22 -35.26
C ASN A 5 -8.07 5.81 -33.78
N PRO A 6 -6.92 6.12 -33.16
CA PRO A 6 -6.61 5.69 -31.79
C PRO A 6 -7.38 6.46 -30.70
N ALA A 7 -8.22 7.44 -31.05
CA ALA A 7 -9.01 8.21 -30.09
C ALA A 7 -10.34 7.53 -29.65
N GLY A 8 -10.69 6.37 -30.23
CA GLY A 8 -12.01 5.74 -30.07
C GLY A 8 -12.02 4.36 -29.40
N MET A 9 -10.91 3.90 -28.80
CA MET A 9 -10.87 2.59 -28.13
C MET A 9 -11.66 2.63 -26.82
N ASN A 10 -12.98 2.55 -26.95
CA ASN A 10 -13.88 2.17 -25.87
C ASN A 10 -13.37 0.84 -25.30
N ARG A 11 -12.93 0.86 -24.04
CA ARG A 11 -12.53 -0.32 -23.27
C ARG A 11 -13.77 -1.18 -23.05
N GLN A 12 -14.20 -1.92 -24.07
CA GLN A 12 -15.25 -2.90 -23.94
C GLN A 12 -14.78 -3.93 -22.92
N ALA A 13 -15.38 -3.90 -21.72
CA ALA A 13 -15.16 -4.90 -20.70
C ALA A 13 -15.58 -6.24 -21.30
N LEU A 14 -14.61 -7.09 -21.62
CA LEU A 14 -14.89 -8.45 -22.07
C LEU A 14 -15.53 -9.20 -20.89
N PRO A 15 -16.77 -9.68 -21.01
CA PRO A 15 -17.41 -10.40 -19.92
C PRO A 15 -16.66 -11.72 -19.71
N ILE A 16 -15.98 -11.86 -18.57
CA ILE A 16 -15.33 -13.11 -18.19
C ILE A 16 -16.41 -14.10 -17.72
N ALA A 17 -16.75 -15.04 -18.59
CA ALA A 17 -17.68 -16.11 -18.27
C ALA A 17 -17.08 -17.04 -17.20
N ARG A 18 -17.85 -17.35 -16.15
CA ARG A 18 -17.44 -18.30 -15.11
C ARG A 18 -17.40 -19.71 -15.72
N THR A 19 -16.21 -20.24 -15.97
CA THR A 19 -16.03 -21.59 -16.53
C THR A 19 -16.28 -22.71 -15.52
N HIS A 20 -16.19 -22.42 -14.21
CA HIS A 20 -16.36 -23.41 -13.14
C HIS A 20 -17.15 -22.88 -11.94
N ARG A 21 -18.06 -23.68 -11.38
CA ARG A 21 -19.02 -23.26 -10.34
C ARG A 21 -18.37 -22.61 -9.11
N ASN A 22 -17.18 -23.09 -8.71
CA ASN A 22 -16.45 -22.62 -7.53
C ASN A 22 -15.59 -21.36 -7.78
N HIS A 23 -15.50 -20.86 -9.03
CA HIS A 23 -14.80 -19.61 -9.30
C HIS A 23 -15.64 -18.43 -8.85
N LEU A 24 -14.99 -17.44 -8.25
CA LEU A 24 -15.63 -16.17 -7.93
C LEU A 24 -16.11 -15.50 -9.23
N PRO A 25 -17.31 -14.91 -9.25
CA PRO A 25 -17.74 -14.15 -10.42
C PRO A 25 -16.74 -13.00 -10.63
N GLY A 26 -16.39 -12.73 -11.88
CA GLY A 26 -15.67 -11.51 -12.21
C GLY A 26 -16.42 -10.30 -11.65
N ARG A 27 -15.70 -9.33 -11.09
CA ARG A 27 -16.32 -8.07 -10.64
C ARG A 27 -16.98 -7.39 -11.83
N THR A 28 -18.31 -7.33 -11.83
CA THR A 28 -19.13 -6.58 -12.80
C THR A 28 -19.43 -5.17 -12.33
N GLU A 29 -19.12 -4.84 -11.08
CA GLU A 29 -19.30 -3.49 -10.55
C GLU A 29 -18.36 -2.50 -11.26
N PRO A 30 -18.88 -1.36 -11.74
CA PRO A 30 -18.05 -0.27 -12.24
C PRO A 30 -16.99 0.06 -11.20
N LEU A 31 -15.72 0.08 -11.61
CA LEU A 31 -14.65 0.54 -10.75
C LEU A 31 -15.03 1.94 -10.24
N PRO A 32 -14.96 2.19 -8.92
CA PRO A 32 -15.19 3.54 -8.41
C PRO A 32 -14.29 4.52 -9.16
N PRO A 33 -14.76 5.75 -9.41
CA PRO A 33 -13.98 6.77 -10.11
C PRO A 33 -12.61 6.85 -9.44
N ARG A 34 -11.56 6.63 -10.23
CA ARG A 34 -10.19 6.67 -9.75
C ARG A 34 -9.96 8.07 -9.23
N THR A 35 -9.87 8.22 -7.92
CA THR A 35 -9.42 9.47 -7.32
C THR A 35 -8.02 9.71 -7.89
N GLU A 36 -7.83 10.87 -8.54
CA GLU A 36 -6.53 11.28 -9.08
C GLU A 36 -5.44 11.03 -8.02
N PRO A 37 -4.26 10.53 -8.42
CA PRO A 37 -3.21 10.23 -7.48
C PRO A 37 -2.94 11.48 -6.65
N SER A 38 -2.93 11.34 -5.32
CA SER A 38 -2.37 12.38 -4.47
C SER A 38 -0.98 12.72 -5.00
N ASP A 39 -0.63 13.99 -5.00
CA ASP A 39 0.76 14.41 -5.23
C ASP A 39 1.73 13.52 -4.43
N PHE A 40 2.91 13.26 -4.98
CA PHE A 40 3.92 12.41 -4.38
C PHE A 40 4.21 12.83 -2.94
N ARG A 41 4.28 14.15 -2.68
CA ARG A 41 4.44 14.71 -1.32
C ARG A 41 3.34 14.21 -0.38
N GLY A 42 2.09 14.25 -0.81
CA GLY A 42 0.94 13.81 -0.02
C GLY A 42 0.94 12.31 0.23
N ALA A 43 1.37 11.51 -0.75
CA ALA A 43 1.55 10.06 -0.57
C ALA A 43 2.68 9.75 0.42
N LEU A 44 3.81 10.47 0.31
CA LEU A 44 4.96 10.30 1.19
C LEU A 44 4.62 10.65 2.65
N LEU A 45 4.01 11.81 2.88
CA LEU A 45 3.63 12.24 4.22
C LEU A 45 2.63 11.28 4.87
N ARG A 46 1.64 10.80 4.10
CA ARG A 46 0.71 9.76 4.59
C ARG A 46 1.43 8.46 4.91
N GLY A 47 2.35 8.01 4.05
CA GLY A 47 3.16 6.82 4.32
C GLY A 47 3.98 6.92 5.60
N LEU A 48 4.52 8.11 5.93
CA LEU A 48 5.21 8.34 7.20
C LEU A 48 4.26 8.28 8.40
N GLU A 49 3.03 8.79 8.27
CA GLU A 49 2.01 8.67 9.32
C GLU A 49 1.54 7.22 9.48
N ASP A 50 1.44 6.46 8.40
CA ASP A 50 1.10 5.04 8.43
C ASP A 50 2.17 4.23 9.20
N VAL A 51 3.46 4.55 9.00
CA VAL A 51 4.57 3.95 9.77
C VAL A 51 4.39 4.22 11.26
N ASN A 52 4.15 5.48 11.65
CA ASN A 52 3.89 5.86 13.04
C ASN A 52 2.68 5.10 13.62
N THR A 53 1.62 4.98 12.84
CA THR A 53 0.41 4.26 13.21
C THR A 53 0.69 2.77 13.45
N HIS A 54 1.47 2.13 12.58
CA HIS A 54 1.87 0.73 12.75
C HIS A 54 2.76 0.51 13.97
N GLN A 55 3.67 1.43 14.26
CA GLN A 55 4.51 1.38 15.46
C GLN A 55 3.67 1.46 16.74
N LYS A 56 2.76 2.43 16.83
CA LYS A 56 1.85 2.58 17.98
C LYS A 56 0.92 1.37 18.17
N ALA A 57 0.41 0.81 17.07
CA ALA A 57 -0.43 -0.38 17.13
C ALA A 57 0.33 -1.58 17.69
N HIS A 58 1.57 -1.80 17.23
CA HIS A 58 2.42 -2.87 17.76
C HIS A 58 2.76 -2.64 19.23
N GLU A 59 3.12 -1.42 19.63
CA GLU A 59 3.42 -1.06 21.02
C GLU A 59 2.21 -1.31 21.93
N SER A 60 1.02 -0.84 21.54
CA SER A 60 -0.21 -1.03 22.31
C SER A 60 -0.53 -2.51 22.51
N LEU A 61 -0.44 -3.33 21.46
CA LEU A 61 -0.65 -4.78 21.56
C LEU A 61 0.42 -5.46 22.40
N SER A 62 1.67 -4.99 22.33
CA SER A 62 2.78 -5.54 23.13
C SER A 62 2.57 -5.27 24.62
N VAL A 63 2.15 -4.06 24.97
CA VAL A 63 1.80 -3.70 26.36
C VAL A 63 0.62 -4.53 26.84
N GLN A 64 -0.44 -4.61 26.03
CA GLN A 64 -1.65 -5.36 26.38
C GLN A 64 -1.35 -6.86 26.56
N ALA A 65 -0.47 -7.44 25.75
CA ALA A 65 -0.05 -8.84 25.87
C ALA A 65 0.74 -9.13 27.16
N ILE A 66 1.38 -8.12 27.75
CA ILE A 66 2.08 -8.23 29.05
C ILE A 66 1.10 -8.06 30.22
N VAL A 67 0.18 -7.09 30.12
CA VAL A 67 -0.75 -6.74 31.20
C VAL A 67 -1.92 -7.73 31.30
N SER A 68 -2.46 -8.17 30.18
CA SER A 68 -3.61 -9.08 30.11
C SER A 68 -3.45 -10.03 28.90
N PRO A 69 -2.64 -11.08 29.02
CA PRO A 69 -2.26 -11.97 27.91
C PRO A 69 -3.44 -12.61 27.21
N GLU A 70 -4.47 -13.02 27.96
CA GLU A 70 -5.70 -13.62 27.45
C GLU A 70 -6.55 -12.69 26.58
N SER A 71 -6.30 -11.38 26.61
CA SER A 71 -7.03 -10.38 25.83
C SER A 71 -6.46 -10.11 24.44
N VAL A 72 -5.32 -10.72 24.09
CA VAL A 72 -4.60 -10.48 22.84
C VAL A 72 -4.34 -11.78 22.08
N ASP A 73 -4.63 -11.81 20.78
CA ASP A 73 -4.23 -12.91 19.91
C ASP A 73 -2.74 -12.80 19.52
N ALA A 74 -1.99 -13.88 19.68
CA ALA A 74 -0.57 -13.94 19.34
C ALA A 74 -0.29 -13.64 17.85
N HIS A 75 -1.21 -14.01 16.94
CA HIS A 75 -1.12 -13.69 15.53
C HIS A 75 -1.29 -12.19 15.28
N ASP A 76 -2.22 -11.53 15.95
CA ASP A 76 -2.42 -10.09 15.80
C ASP A 76 -1.20 -9.30 16.27
N LEU A 77 -0.60 -9.71 17.39
CA LEU A 77 0.66 -9.15 17.87
C LEU A 77 1.79 -9.34 16.83
N THR A 78 1.89 -10.54 16.26
CA THR A 78 2.92 -10.86 15.26
C THR A 78 2.70 -10.10 13.96
N ILE A 79 1.45 -9.99 13.49
CA ILE A 79 1.08 -9.21 12.30
C ILE A 79 1.39 -7.74 12.54
N ALA A 80 1.07 -7.21 13.72
CA ALA A 80 1.39 -5.82 14.07
C ALA A 80 2.91 -5.59 14.10
N ALA A 81 3.68 -6.50 14.70
CA ALA A 81 5.13 -6.46 14.70
C ALA A 81 5.71 -6.47 13.28
N ALA A 82 5.21 -7.37 12.42
CA ALA A 82 5.63 -7.48 11.03
C ALA A 82 5.31 -6.20 10.24
N LYS A 83 4.12 -5.62 10.42
CA LYS A 83 3.72 -4.34 9.80
C LYS A 83 4.61 -3.19 10.27
N ALA A 84 4.86 -3.10 11.57
CA ALA A 84 5.72 -2.07 12.16
C ALA A 84 7.15 -2.15 11.60
N ASN A 85 7.75 -3.35 11.63
CA ASN A 85 9.12 -3.56 11.15
C ASN A 85 9.27 -3.33 9.63
N THR A 86 8.32 -3.87 8.84
CA THR A 86 8.38 -3.74 7.38
C THR A 86 8.19 -2.29 6.95
N SER A 87 7.18 -1.60 7.51
CA SER A 87 6.92 -0.20 7.16
C SER A 87 8.09 0.71 7.56
N LEU A 88 8.67 0.52 8.75
CA LEU A 88 9.85 1.26 9.19
C LEU A 88 11.07 1.00 8.31
N SER A 89 11.31 -0.25 7.92
CA SER A 89 12.43 -0.61 7.04
C SER A 89 12.30 0.05 5.66
N ILE A 90 11.09 0.06 5.09
CA ILE A 90 10.82 0.77 3.83
C ILE A 90 11.06 2.27 4.00
N ALA A 91 10.52 2.88 5.06
CA ALA A 91 10.71 4.30 5.33
C ALA A 91 12.19 4.68 5.46
N LYS A 92 12.96 3.88 6.20
CA LYS A 92 14.41 4.06 6.34
C LYS A 92 15.11 4.02 4.98
N ASN A 93 14.85 3.00 4.16
CA ASN A 93 15.47 2.88 2.84
C ASN A 93 15.17 4.08 1.93
N VAL A 94 13.94 4.62 2.00
CA VAL A 94 13.57 5.82 1.25
C VAL A 94 14.33 7.04 1.75
N VAL A 95 14.39 7.25 3.06
CA VAL A 95 15.14 8.37 3.67
C VAL A 95 16.62 8.30 3.31
N ASP A 96 17.24 7.12 3.45
CA ASP A 96 18.64 6.90 3.11
C ASP A 96 18.92 7.24 1.64
N ARG A 97 18.02 6.84 0.73
CA ARG A 97 18.14 7.17 -0.70
C ARG A 97 18.00 8.66 -0.98
N VAL A 98 17.10 9.36 -0.27
CA VAL A 98 16.93 10.82 -0.39
C VAL A 98 18.18 11.55 0.09
N VAL A 99 18.75 11.13 1.24
CA VAL A 99 19.99 11.72 1.77
C VAL A 99 21.15 11.49 0.81
N GLN A 100 21.26 10.28 0.24
CA GLN A 100 22.29 9.99 -0.76
C GLN A 100 22.12 10.86 -2.01
N ALA A 101 20.91 10.95 -2.55
CA ALA A 101 20.64 11.76 -3.74
C ALA A 101 20.97 13.24 -3.50
N TYR A 102 20.66 13.76 -2.31
CA TYR A 102 21.03 15.13 -1.93
C TYR A 102 22.55 15.32 -1.94
N ARG A 103 23.30 14.41 -1.31
CA ARG A 103 24.77 14.44 -1.31
C ARG A 103 25.32 14.41 -2.73
N ASP A 104 24.84 13.48 -3.56
CA ASP A 104 25.27 13.32 -4.96
C ASP A 104 25.07 14.64 -5.73
N ILE A 105 23.88 15.25 -5.65
CA ILE A 105 23.56 16.53 -6.31
C ILE A 105 24.49 17.66 -5.83
N THR A 106 24.75 17.75 -4.52
CA THR A 106 25.62 18.79 -3.97
C THR A 106 27.10 18.57 -4.30
N SER A 107 27.55 17.33 -4.41
CA SER A 107 28.94 16.98 -4.71
C SER A 107 29.30 17.12 -6.19
N LEU A 108 28.30 17.08 -7.08
CA LEU A 108 28.48 17.34 -8.51
C LEU A 108 28.70 18.82 -8.84
N ARG A 109 28.61 19.71 -7.85
CA ARG A 109 28.68 21.17 -7.99
C ARG A 109 30.00 21.71 -7.47
#